data_AF-A0A970G2I1-F1
#
_entry.id   AF-A0A970G2I1-F1
#
_cell.length_a   1.000
_cell.length_b   1.000
_cell.length_c   1.000
_cell.angle_alpha   90.00
_cell.angle_beta   90.00
_cell.angle_gamma   90.00
#
_symmetry.space_group_name_H-M   'P 1'
#
loop_
_entity.id
_entity.type
_entity.pdbx_description
1 polymer ?
#
loop_
_entity_poly.entity_id
_entity_poly.type
_entity_poly.pdbx_seq_one_letter_code
_entity_poly.pdbx_strand_id
1 'polypeptide(L)'
;MLTHGHYDHTENAAALSEHLGAPIAMHADDAGLIESFTNQPLQAKGALGKMILSVSLLEASRRKASAFTPSVFLKDGDDLSGYGVPARVVGLPGHTRGSIGIDVGGKELIVGDALMNMLFPAVSPLRHDEAAALESAQKIASLGERTVYFGHGKPSRNRKWVK
;
A
#
# COMPACT_ATOMS: atom_id res chain seq x y z
N MET A 1 3.12 -9.58 -5.16
CA MET A 1 3.74 -8.48 -4.39
C MET A 1 2.63 -7.64 -3.80
N LEU A 2 2.73 -7.35 -2.51
CA LEU A 2 1.70 -6.64 -1.73
C LEU A 2 2.25 -5.26 -1.37
N THR A 3 1.44 -4.22 -1.57
CA THR A 3 1.84 -2.84 -1.24
C THR A 3 1.85 -2.60 0.27
N HIS A 4 0.99 -3.28 1.02
CA HIS A 4 0.91 -3.24 2.47
C HIS A 4 0.07 -4.43 3.00
N GLY A 5 -0.01 -4.56 4.32
CA GLY A 5 -0.57 -5.74 5.00
C GLY A 5 -2.08 -5.79 5.26
N HIS A 6 -2.90 -4.83 4.81
CA HIS A 6 -4.34 -4.86 5.08
C HIS A 6 -5.10 -5.91 4.27
N TYR A 7 -6.20 -6.41 4.83
CA TYR A 7 -6.95 -7.54 4.28
C TYR A 7 -7.39 -7.32 2.83
N ASP A 8 -7.85 -6.12 2.48
CA ASP A 8 -8.35 -5.79 1.15
C ASP A 8 -7.25 -5.75 0.08
N HIS A 9 -5.98 -5.81 0.50
CA HIS A 9 -4.80 -5.92 -0.36
C HIS A 9 -4.11 -7.28 -0.27
N THR A 10 -4.48 -8.12 0.70
CA THR A 10 -3.80 -9.40 0.99
C THR A 10 -4.70 -10.64 0.94
N GLU A 11 -6.03 -10.48 0.92
CA GLU A 11 -7.03 -11.54 1.11
C GLU A 11 -6.81 -12.75 0.19
N ASN A 12 -6.45 -12.50 -1.08
CA ASN A 12 -6.26 -13.56 -2.08
C ASN A 12 -4.79 -13.98 -2.28
N ALA A 13 -3.85 -13.43 -1.51
CA ALA A 13 -2.41 -13.65 -1.74
C ALA A 13 -2.01 -15.12 -1.63
N ALA A 14 -2.53 -15.83 -0.62
CA ALA A 14 -2.27 -17.25 -0.42
C ALA A 14 -2.74 -18.11 -1.61
N ALA A 15 -4.01 -17.91 -2.01
CA ALA A 15 -4.61 -18.67 -3.12
C ALA A 15 -3.91 -18.38 -4.46
N LEU A 16 -3.54 -17.12 -4.72
CA LEU A 16 -2.79 -16.75 -5.92
C LEU A 16 -1.37 -17.33 -5.91
N SER A 17 -0.69 -17.33 -4.76
CA SER A 17 0.65 -17.92 -4.62
C SER A 17 0.64 -19.41 -4.91
N GLU A 18 -0.32 -20.15 -4.32
CA GLU A 18 -0.48 -21.59 -4.55
C GLU A 18 -0.78 -21.88 -6.02
N HIS A 19 -1.74 -21.15 -6.61
CA HIS A 19 -2.16 -21.38 -7.99
C HIS A 19 -1.06 -21.06 -9.02
N LEU A 20 -0.27 -20.00 -8.79
CA LEU A 20 0.75 -19.54 -9.73
C LEU A 20 2.15 -20.09 -9.44
N GLY A 21 2.37 -20.74 -8.29
CA GLY A 21 3.69 -21.12 -7.81
C GLY A 21 4.61 -19.91 -7.57
N ALA A 22 4.04 -18.72 -7.35
CA ALA A 22 4.78 -17.47 -7.23
C ALA A 22 5.01 -17.08 -5.76
N PRO A 23 6.16 -16.50 -5.41
CA PRO A 23 6.42 -16.05 -4.04
C PRO A 23 5.57 -14.82 -3.68
N ILE A 24 5.18 -14.75 -2.40
CA ILE A 24 4.53 -13.56 -1.85
C ILE A 24 5.62 -12.62 -1.31
N ALA A 25 5.68 -11.42 -1.88
CA ALA A 25 6.61 -10.37 -1.50
C ALA A 25 5.88 -9.20 -0.82
N MET A 26 6.42 -8.69 0.29
CA MET A 26 5.93 -7.50 1.00
C MET A 26 7.03 -6.89 1.90
N HIS A 27 6.77 -5.77 2.56
CA HIS A 27 7.67 -5.24 3.57
C HIS A 27 7.54 -5.99 4.91
N ALA A 28 8.65 -6.22 5.60
CA ALA A 28 8.68 -7.00 6.85
C ALA A 28 7.83 -6.38 7.98
N ASP A 29 7.84 -5.05 8.12
CA ASP A 29 7.07 -4.34 9.15
C ASP A 29 5.55 -4.57 9.08
N ASP A 30 5.04 -5.00 7.94
CA ASP A 30 3.62 -5.29 7.74
C ASP A 30 3.27 -6.77 7.94
N ALA A 31 4.25 -7.66 8.18
CA ALA A 31 3.98 -9.08 8.38
C ALA A 31 2.99 -9.33 9.54
N GLY A 32 3.08 -8.54 10.61
CA GLY A 32 2.15 -8.62 11.74
C GLY A 32 0.70 -8.24 11.39
N LEU A 33 0.46 -7.47 10.31
CA LEU A 33 -0.90 -7.12 9.89
C LEU A 33 -1.65 -8.30 9.26
N ILE A 34 -0.94 -9.32 8.76
CA ILE A 34 -1.53 -10.56 8.26
C ILE A 34 -2.28 -11.29 9.39
N GLU A 35 -1.70 -11.28 10.60
CA GLU A 35 -2.29 -11.92 11.78
C GLU A 35 -3.40 -11.07 12.38
N SER A 36 -3.20 -9.75 12.46
CA SER A 36 -4.19 -8.84 13.03
C SER A 36 -4.10 -7.44 12.46
N PHE A 37 -5.22 -6.98 11.90
CA PHE A 37 -5.42 -5.61 11.43
C PHE A 37 -5.14 -4.56 12.52
N THR A 38 -5.32 -4.88 13.80
CA THR A 38 -5.14 -3.94 14.91
C THR A 38 -3.68 -3.76 15.34
N ASN A 39 -2.73 -4.52 14.77
CA ASN A 39 -1.31 -4.40 15.09
C ASN A 39 -0.71 -3.05 14.66
N GLN A 40 -1.34 -2.38 13.69
CA GLN A 40 -1.04 -0.98 13.35
C GLN A 40 -2.35 -0.19 13.24
N PRO A 41 -2.87 0.36 14.35
CA PRO A 41 -4.15 1.06 14.35
C PRO A 41 -4.15 2.27 13.40
N LEU A 42 -5.21 2.40 12.61
CA LEU A 42 -5.41 3.52 11.69
C LEU A 42 -6.17 4.67 12.36
N GLN A 43 -5.73 5.89 12.07
CA GLN A 43 -6.44 7.12 12.39
C GLN A 43 -7.12 7.67 11.12
N ALA A 44 -8.37 8.06 11.28
CA ALA A 44 -9.17 8.62 10.19
C ALA A 44 -9.11 10.16 10.15
N LYS A 45 -8.98 10.72 8.95
CA LYS A 45 -9.08 12.16 8.70
C LYS A 45 -10.41 12.53 8.05
N GLY A 46 -11.07 13.53 8.64
CA GLY A 46 -12.36 14.03 8.17
C GLY A 46 -13.51 13.03 8.30
N ALA A 47 -14.71 13.44 7.87
CA ALA A 47 -15.90 12.59 7.96
C ALA A 47 -15.81 11.37 7.02
N LEU A 48 -15.28 11.56 5.80
CA LEU A 48 -15.09 10.47 4.84
C LEU A 48 -14.12 9.40 5.39
N GLY A 49 -12.97 9.81 5.95
CA GLY A 49 -12.04 8.85 6.55
C GLY A 49 -12.68 8.05 7.69
N LYS A 50 -13.50 8.70 8.54
CA LYS A 50 -14.18 8.00 9.64
C LYS A 50 -15.15 6.94 9.11
N MET A 51 -15.91 7.27 8.07
CA MET A 51 -16.80 6.32 7.40
C MET A 51 -16.01 5.12 6.84
N ILE A 52 -14.93 5.39 6.09
CA ILE A 52 -14.10 4.33 5.51
C ILE A 52 -13.54 3.43 6.62
N LEU A 53 -12.97 4.01 7.68
CA LEU A 53 -12.41 3.23 8.80
C LEU A 53 -13.47 2.34 9.47
N SER A 54 -14.69 2.86 9.69
CA SER A 54 -15.77 2.06 10.27
C SER A 54 -16.14 0.86 9.40
N VAL A 55 -16.20 1.04 8.07
CA VAL A 55 -16.47 -0.06 7.13
C VAL A 55 -15.30 -1.04 7.10
N SER A 56 -14.06 -0.57 7.04
CA SER A 56 -12.86 -1.42 7.05
C SER A 56 -12.78 -2.28 8.30
N LEU A 57 -13.06 -1.73 9.49
CA LEU A 57 -13.08 -2.49 10.75
C LEU A 57 -14.19 -3.55 10.76
N LEU A 58 -15.38 -3.21 10.26
CA LEU A 58 -16.48 -4.17 10.16
C LEU A 58 -16.12 -5.32 9.22
N GLU A 59 -15.59 -5.03 8.04
CA GLU A 59 -15.19 -6.04 7.06
C GLU A 59 -14.02 -6.89 7.56
N ALA A 60 -13.01 -6.27 8.17
CA ALA A 60 -11.89 -7.00 8.79
C ALA A 60 -12.35 -7.94 9.92
N SER A 61 -13.40 -7.59 10.66
CA SER A 61 -13.97 -8.48 11.68
C SER A 61 -14.72 -9.70 11.09
N ARG A 62 -15.20 -9.57 9.84
CA ARG A 62 -16.02 -10.58 9.15
C ARG A 62 -15.21 -11.48 8.24
N ARG A 63 -14.14 -10.94 7.66
CA ARG A 63 -13.27 -11.62 6.70
C ARG A 63 -12.04 -12.12 7.41
N LYS A 64 -11.80 -13.42 7.34
CA LYS A 64 -10.50 -14.01 7.69
C LYS A 64 -9.75 -14.22 6.40
N ALA A 65 -8.70 -13.43 6.16
CA ALA A 65 -7.76 -13.73 5.09
C ALA A 65 -7.14 -15.10 5.35
N SER A 66 -6.91 -15.89 4.30
CA SER A 66 -6.14 -17.13 4.43
C SER A 66 -4.76 -16.79 4.96
N ALA A 67 -4.34 -17.48 6.03
CA ALA A 67 -3.01 -17.27 6.57
C ALA A 67 -1.94 -17.63 5.52
N PHE A 68 -0.93 -16.79 5.39
CA PHE A 68 0.25 -17.06 4.57
C PHE A 68 1.48 -16.45 5.24
N THR A 69 2.66 -16.98 4.89
CA THR A 69 3.93 -16.42 5.29
C THR A 69 4.62 -15.84 4.05
N PRO A 70 4.92 -14.53 4.01
CA PRO A 70 5.71 -13.95 2.93
C PRO A 70 7.08 -14.64 2.86
N SER A 71 7.56 -14.91 1.65
CA SER A 71 8.86 -15.53 1.41
C SER A 71 9.91 -14.54 0.89
N VAL A 72 9.48 -13.33 0.51
CA VAL A 72 10.34 -12.26 0.04
C VAL A 72 10.03 -10.98 0.81
N PHE A 73 11.03 -10.45 1.50
CA PHE A 73 10.91 -9.18 2.21
C PHE A 73 11.56 -8.06 1.40
N LEU A 74 10.76 -7.06 1.04
CA LEU A 74 11.16 -5.91 0.24
C LEU A 74 11.41 -4.69 1.13
N LYS A 75 12.36 -3.85 0.74
CA LYS A 75 12.68 -2.56 1.37
C LYS A 75 12.83 -1.46 0.32
N ASP A 76 12.83 -0.21 0.79
CA ASP A 76 13.04 0.96 -0.08
C ASP A 76 14.31 0.82 -0.93
N GLY A 77 14.18 1.07 -2.22
CA GLY A 77 15.28 1.04 -3.17
C GLY A 77 15.60 -0.32 -3.77
N ASP A 78 14.97 -1.42 -3.31
CA ASP A 78 15.21 -2.75 -3.87
C ASP A 78 14.88 -2.79 -5.38
N ASP A 79 15.79 -3.39 -6.15
CA ASP A 79 15.62 -3.63 -7.58
C ASP A 79 14.91 -4.97 -7.82
N LEU A 80 13.84 -4.94 -8.61
CA LEU A 80 13.04 -6.12 -8.93
C LEU A 80 13.46 -6.77 -10.26
N SER A 81 14.49 -6.27 -10.92
CA SER A 81 15.01 -6.81 -12.19
C SER A 81 15.38 -8.29 -12.09
N GLY A 82 15.88 -8.74 -10.92
CA GLY A 82 16.16 -10.15 -10.61
C GLY A 82 14.93 -11.07 -10.62
N TYR A 83 13.73 -10.50 -10.52
CA TYR A 83 12.45 -11.20 -10.67
C TYR A 83 11.84 -11.03 -12.07
N GLY A 84 12.57 -10.45 -13.02
CA GLY A 84 12.09 -10.16 -14.37
C GLY A 84 11.18 -8.93 -14.46
N VAL A 85 11.09 -8.12 -13.40
CA VAL A 85 10.26 -6.92 -13.36
C VAL A 85 11.15 -5.68 -13.42
N PRO A 86 11.08 -4.83 -14.46
CA PRO A 86 11.91 -3.63 -14.58
C PRO A 86 11.37 -2.49 -13.69
N ALA A 87 11.41 -2.71 -12.37
CA ALA A 87 10.84 -1.83 -11.38
C ALA A 87 11.69 -1.75 -10.11
N ARG A 88 11.49 -0.68 -9.36
CA ARG A 88 12.13 -0.44 -8.07
C ARG A 88 11.09 -0.25 -6.97
N VAL A 89 11.38 -0.76 -5.79
CA VAL A 89 10.57 -0.54 -4.59
C VAL A 89 10.80 0.87 -4.06
N VAL A 90 9.72 1.54 -3.69
CA VAL A 90 9.71 2.85 -3.06
C VAL A 90 9.04 2.70 -1.70
N GLY A 91 9.79 2.88 -0.61
CA GLY A 91 9.22 2.95 0.74
C GLY A 91 8.28 4.15 0.87
N LEU A 92 7.05 3.89 1.29
CA LEU A 92 5.97 4.87 1.44
C LEU A 92 5.22 4.70 2.78
N PRO A 93 5.94 4.69 3.93
CA PRO A 93 5.32 4.49 5.23
C PRO A 93 4.28 5.59 5.54
N GLY A 94 3.34 5.26 6.42
CA GLY A 94 2.37 6.22 6.96
C GLY A 94 0.95 5.67 6.96
N HIS A 95 0.50 5.06 5.87
CA HIS A 95 -0.73 4.26 5.90
C HIS A 95 -0.54 3.03 6.79
N THR A 96 0.49 2.26 6.49
CA THR A 96 1.11 1.27 7.39
C THR A 96 2.61 1.58 7.52
N ARG A 97 3.30 0.94 8.46
CA ARG A 97 4.75 1.07 8.64
C ARG A 97 5.51 0.47 7.45
N GLY A 98 5.03 -0.65 6.92
CA GLY A 98 5.59 -1.34 5.78
C GLY A 98 4.95 -1.00 4.43
N SER A 99 4.23 0.11 4.32
CA SER A 99 3.67 0.55 3.04
C SER A 99 4.79 0.80 2.03
N ILE A 100 4.67 0.17 0.86
CA ILE A 100 5.58 0.31 -0.28
C ILE A 100 4.81 0.63 -1.56
N GLY A 101 5.46 1.37 -2.45
CA GLY A 101 5.09 1.58 -3.83
C GLY A 101 6.11 0.98 -4.78
N ILE A 102 5.78 0.95 -6.06
CA ILE A 102 6.55 0.31 -7.13
C ILE A 102 6.68 1.27 -8.29
N ASP A 103 7.90 1.73 -8.54
CA ASP A 103 8.24 2.59 -9.68
C ASP A 103 8.65 1.72 -10.86
N VAL A 104 7.80 1.68 -11.89
CA VAL A 104 7.99 0.85 -13.09
C VAL A 104 8.54 1.74 -14.20
N GLY A 105 9.81 1.51 -14.54
CA GLY A 105 10.50 2.20 -15.63
C GLY A 105 10.50 3.74 -15.55
N GLY A 106 10.28 4.34 -14.37
CA GLY A 106 10.21 5.78 -14.21
C GLY A 106 8.96 6.43 -14.81
N LYS A 107 7.95 5.64 -15.20
CA LYS A 107 6.76 6.09 -15.93
C LYS A 107 5.46 5.83 -15.17
N GLU A 108 5.41 4.73 -14.43
CA GLU A 108 4.24 4.29 -13.69
C GLU A 108 4.62 4.08 -12.23
N LEU A 109 3.74 4.49 -11.32
CA LEU A 109 3.96 4.36 -9.89
C LEU A 109 2.73 3.76 -9.21
N ILE A 110 2.85 2.52 -8.75
CA ILE A 110 1.82 1.89 -7.90
C ILE A 110 2.11 2.35 -6.47
N VAL A 111 1.15 2.97 -5.79
CA VAL A 111 1.38 3.58 -4.46
C VAL A 111 0.59 2.92 -3.33
N GLY A 112 -0.23 1.90 -3.65
CA GLY A 112 -1.15 1.31 -2.70
C GLY A 112 -2.00 2.40 -2.04
N ASP A 113 -2.04 2.38 -0.71
CA ASP A 113 -2.82 3.32 0.09
C ASP A 113 -1.97 4.45 0.71
N ALA A 114 -0.76 4.70 0.19
CA ALA A 114 -0.07 5.96 0.48
C ALA A 114 -0.86 7.17 -0.06
N LEU A 115 -1.53 6.98 -1.21
CA LEU A 115 -2.53 7.89 -1.77
C LEU A 115 -3.77 7.10 -2.17
N MET A 116 -4.95 7.73 -2.18
CA MET A 116 -6.19 7.10 -2.64
C MET A 116 -6.97 8.02 -3.56
N ASN A 117 -7.79 7.45 -4.44
CA ASN A 117 -8.69 8.21 -5.32
C ASN A 117 -10.15 7.75 -5.16
N MET A 118 -10.70 7.97 -3.96
CA MET A 118 -12.10 7.61 -3.66
C MET A 118 -13.11 8.60 -4.23
N LEU A 119 -12.94 9.90 -3.93
CA LEU A 119 -13.74 10.99 -4.49
C LEU A 119 -12.91 11.87 -5.41
N PHE A 120 -11.69 12.18 -4.98
CA PHE A 120 -10.65 12.83 -5.75
C PHE A 120 -9.29 12.31 -5.26
N PRO A 121 -8.23 12.36 -6.09
CA PRO A 121 -6.94 11.80 -5.71
C PRO A 121 -6.25 12.68 -4.67
N ALA A 122 -5.94 12.09 -3.51
CA ALA A 122 -5.36 12.76 -2.36
C ALA A 122 -4.54 11.79 -1.49
N VAL A 123 -3.82 12.34 -0.50
CA VAL A 123 -3.21 11.53 0.57
C VAL A 123 -4.29 10.70 1.25
N SER A 124 -4.03 9.41 1.47
CA SER A 124 -5.00 8.50 2.08
C SER A 124 -5.61 9.11 3.34
N PRO A 125 -6.94 9.06 3.54
CA PRO A 125 -7.57 9.57 4.74
C PRO A 125 -7.37 8.65 5.96
N LEU A 126 -6.81 7.44 5.77
CA LEU A 126 -6.51 6.49 6.83
C LEU A 126 -5.00 6.36 7.00
N ARG A 127 -4.48 6.65 8.20
CA ARG A 127 -3.04 6.68 8.45
C ARG A 127 -2.72 6.10 9.81
N HIS A 128 -1.75 5.21 9.86
CA HIS A 128 -1.12 4.80 11.11
C HIS A 128 -0.25 5.93 11.66
N ASP A 129 0.53 6.57 10.79
CA ASP A 129 1.41 7.70 11.11
C ASP A 129 1.16 8.87 10.13
N GLU A 130 0.70 9.99 10.68
CA GLU A 130 0.40 11.20 9.91
C GLU A 130 1.64 11.81 9.26
N ALA A 131 2.73 11.95 10.02
CA ALA A 131 3.92 12.64 9.56
C ALA A 131 4.57 11.84 8.43
N ALA A 132 4.72 10.52 8.63
CA ALA A 132 5.24 9.62 7.61
C ALA A 132 4.36 9.61 6.35
N ALA A 133 3.04 9.64 6.49
CA ALA A 133 2.14 9.68 5.32
C ALA A 133 2.32 10.96 4.49
N LEU A 134 2.53 12.11 5.14
CA LEU A 134 2.79 13.37 4.45
C LEU A 134 4.18 13.39 3.79
N GLU A 135 5.19 12.84 4.46
CA GLU A 135 6.54 12.66 3.88
C GLU A 135 6.51 11.74 2.66
N SER A 136 5.80 10.62 2.74
CA SER A 136 5.58 9.71 1.61
C SER A 136 4.86 10.40 0.45
N ALA A 137 3.86 11.22 0.72
CA ALA A 137 3.19 12.02 -0.30
C ALA A 137 4.12 13.05 -0.96
N GLN A 138 5.03 13.67 -0.20
CA GLN A 138 6.06 14.55 -0.74
C GLN A 138 7.08 13.78 -1.59
N LYS A 139 7.52 12.61 -1.12
CA LYS A 139 8.41 11.70 -1.86
C LYS A 139 7.78 11.28 -3.19
N ILE A 140 6.51 10.90 -3.20
CA ILE A 140 5.78 10.58 -4.44
C ILE A 140 5.81 11.79 -5.39
N ALA A 141 5.48 13.00 -4.90
CA ALA A 141 5.48 14.19 -5.73
C ALA A 141 6.87 14.51 -6.32
N SER A 142 7.95 14.28 -5.56
CA SER A 142 9.32 14.59 -5.99
C SER A 142 9.89 13.64 -7.05
N LEU A 143 9.27 12.46 -7.23
CA LEU A 143 9.65 11.54 -8.31
C LEU A 143 9.41 12.13 -9.70
N GLY A 144 8.54 13.14 -9.84
CA GLY A 144 8.28 13.82 -11.11
C GLY A 144 7.17 13.15 -11.92
N GLU A 145 7.19 13.32 -13.24
CA GLU A 145 6.08 12.87 -14.10
C GLU A 145 5.94 11.35 -14.14
N ARG A 146 4.85 10.83 -13.55
CA ARG A 146 4.41 9.43 -13.63
C ARG A 146 2.90 9.35 -13.68
N THR A 147 2.38 8.24 -14.17
CA THR A 147 0.99 7.82 -13.89
C THR A 147 0.98 7.13 -12.53
N VAL A 148 0.18 7.66 -11.61
CA VAL A 148 0.01 7.11 -10.26
C VAL A 148 -1.20 6.17 -10.23
N TYR A 149 -0.96 4.93 -9.82
CA TYR A 149 -1.96 3.89 -9.61
C TYR A 149 -2.17 3.70 -8.11
N PHE A 150 -3.38 4.03 -7.66
CA PHE A 150 -3.80 3.94 -6.27
C PHE A 150 -4.27 2.52 -5.92
N GLY A 151 -4.29 2.19 -4.63
CA GLY A 151 -4.98 0.99 -4.14
C GLY A 151 -6.47 1.01 -4.46
N HIS A 152 -7.08 2.21 -4.45
CA HIS A 152 -8.49 2.40 -4.76
C HIS A 152 -8.73 3.60 -5.67
N GLY A 153 -9.56 3.38 -6.70
CA GLY A 153 -9.97 4.41 -7.67
C GLY A 153 -9.17 4.41 -8.97
N LYS A 154 -9.44 5.39 -9.83
CA LYS A 154 -8.81 5.51 -11.15
C LYS A 154 -7.40 6.13 -11.06
N PRO A 155 -6.46 5.74 -11.94
CA PRO A 155 -5.14 6.35 -11.97
C PRO A 155 -5.21 7.84 -12.33
N SER A 156 -4.18 8.59 -11.95
CA SER A 156 -4.05 10.01 -12.29
C SER A 156 -2.59 10.42 -12.45
N ARG A 157 -2.33 11.61 -13.02
CA ARG A 157 -0.96 12.12 -13.14
C ARG A 157 -0.41 12.52 -11.79
N ASN A 158 0.88 12.19 -11.56
CA ASN A 158 1.60 12.65 -10.40
C ASN A 158 1.62 14.18 -10.32
N ARG A 159 1.48 14.71 -9.11
CA ARG A 159 1.38 16.14 -8.83
C ARG A 159 1.80 16.41 -7.39
N LYS A 160 1.83 17.68 -6.98
CA LYS A 160 1.95 18.01 -5.55
C LYS A 160 0.71 17.50 -4.81
N TRP A 161 0.93 16.61 -3.84
CA TRP A 161 -0.13 15.98 -3.04
C TRP A 161 -0.41 16.70 -1.73
N VAL A 162 0.60 17.42 -1.22
CA VAL A 162 0.52 18.27 -0.04
C VAL A 162 0.82 19.71 -0.43
N LYS A 163 0.33 20.66 0.39
CA LYS A 163 0.59 22.09 0.21
C LYS A 163 1.99 22.46 0.70
#